data_AF-A0A1G1SYD0-F1
#
_entry.id   AF-A0A1G1SYD0-F1
#
_cell.length_a   1.000
_cell.length_b   1.000
_cell.length_c   1.000
_cell.angle_alpha   90.00
_cell.angle_beta   90.00
_cell.angle_gamma   90.00
#
_symmetry.space_group_name_H-M   'P 1'
#
loop_
_entity.id
_entity.type
_entity.pdbx_description
1 polymer ?
#
loop_
_entity_poly.entity_id
_entity_poly.type
_entity_poly.pdbx_seq_one_letter_code
_entity_poly.pdbx_strand_id
1 'polypeptide(L)'
;MSKHPRSFCSALVTLLVLPFGAARAQAVPNAGERVETLVTFGAQSDKSWGDDDFSQTFFFLIPEKQREPVYIRVWDPGCGGTNDDLKGPANTTTSFSLYGGPGTFSGPQARDPRPTNPNPTGRLLKSQTFGNEAKYDGTWFTFGPLNPLEAEPVDEFQGRVFKMVARGLSGNDGNLYRYFFSTSPTANVAVEGGNAFTYEYCFRLPATSSKTTVHLYPFVNNKVVSIKQSNFDADNGATLEIFSVAKNGHAAAVSGNGEWTSSVLPIAAKEHGLSLDFRLTSTSAAPNDLVFYVTDQYDTALPFFAIPLGGPPRYQYDIGVKLHR
;
A
#
# COMPACT_ATOMS: atom_id res chain seq x y z
N MET A 1 -49.59 34.19 -51.60
CA MET A 1 -48.16 33.85 -51.77
C MET A 1 -47.34 34.78 -50.88
N SER A 2 -46.96 34.32 -49.68
CA SER A 2 -46.13 35.10 -48.75
C SER A 2 -45.19 34.15 -48.01
N LYS A 3 -43.95 34.60 -47.88
CA LYS A 3 -42.74 33.85 -47.53
C LYS A 3 -42.62 33.68 -46.01
N HIS A 4 -42.20 32.50 -45.56
CA HIS A 4 -41.60 32.31 -44.23
C HIS A 4 -40.10 32.00 -44.39
N PRO A 5 -39.20 32.68 -43.67
CA PRO A 5 -37.79 32.33 -43.64
C PRO A 5 -37.57 31.20 -42.63
N ARG A 6 -36.86 30.15 -43.05
CA ARG A 6 -36.36 29.09 -42.16
C ARG A 6 -35.09 29.60 -41.47
N SER A 7 -35.15 29.74 -40.15
CA SER A 7 -34.00 30.05 -39.30
C SER A 7 -33.08 28.84 -39.23
N PHE A 8 -31.82 29.01 -39.64
CA PHE A 8 -30.74 28.03 -39.45
C PHE A 8 -30.18 28.20 -38.04
N CYS A 9 -30.49 27.27 -37.13
CA CYS A 9 -29.88 27.21 -35.81
C CYS A 9 -28.62 26.35 -35.91
N SER A 10 -27.44 26.99 -35.97
CA SER A 10 -26.15 26.31 -35.91
C SER A 10 -25.86 25.97 -34.45
N ALA A 11 -26.02 24.70 -34.07
CA ALA A 11 -25.67 24.22 -32.74
C ALA A 11 -24.14 24.00 -32.67
N LEU A 12 -23.45 24.93 -32.01
CA LEU A 12 -22.05 24.81 -31.63
C LEU A 12 -21.94 23.71 -30.55
N VAL A 13 -21.39 22.55 -30.92
CA VAL A 13 -21.08 21.47 -29.96
C VAL A 13 -19.81 21.87 -29.22
N THR A 14 -19.95 22.50 -28.06
CA THR A 14 -18.85 22.71 -27.12
C THR A 14 -18.51 21.36 -26.50
N LEU A 15 -17.41 20.76 -26.97
CA LEU A 15 -16.85 19.55 -26.37
C LEU A 15 -16.32 19.92 -24.98
N LEU A 16 -17.12 19.62 -23.95
CA LEU A 16 -16.75 19.82 -22.56
C LEU A 16 -15.66 18.79 -22.20
N VAL A 17 -14.39 19.18 -22.34
CA VAL A 17 -13.27 18.43 -21.76
C VAL A 17 -13.36 18.60 -20.25
N LEU A 18 -14.04 17.66 -19.58
CA LEU A 18 -14.00 17.54 -18.13
C LEU A 18 -12.54 17.32 -17.73
N PRO A 19 -11.96 18.14 -16.84
CA PRO A 19 -10.68 17.81 -16.25
C PRO A 19 -10.89 16.52 -15.45
N PHE A 20 -10.26 15.43 -15.88
CA PHE A 20 -10.08 14.27 -15.04
C PHE A 20 -9.36 14.76 -13.79
N GLY A 21 -10.10 14.85 -12.67
CA GLY A 21 -9.50 15.14 -11.38
C GLY A 21 -8.34 14.18 -11.20
N ALA A 22 -7.14 14.72 -10.99
CA ALA A 22 -5.93 13.94 -10.76
C ALA A 22 -6.20 13.02 -9.55
N ALA A 23 -6.57 11.77 -9.83
CA ALA A 23 -6.68 10.76 -8.82
C ALA A 23 -5.33 10.71 -8.12
N ARG A 24 -5.32 10.86 -6.79
CA ARG A 24 -4.13 10.76 -5.93
C ARG A 24 -3.65 9.31 -5.86
N ALA A 25 -3.42 8.71 -7.03
CA ALA A 25 -3.35 7.27 -7.20
C ALA A 25 -2.08 6.66 -6.58
N GLN A 26 -1.04 7.45 -6.29
CA GLN A 26 0.24 6.94 -5.77
C GLN A 26 0.60 7.44 -4.37
N ALA A 27 -0.41 7.87 -3.62
CA ALA A 27 -0.25 7.94 -2.17
C ALA A 27 -0.14 6.53 -1.61
N VAL A 28 0.72 6.34 -0.60
CA VAL A 28 0.78 5.13 0.21
C VAL A 28 0.60 5.55 1.66
N PRO A 29 -0.49 5.12 2.32
CA PRO A 29 -1.59 4.36 1.75
C PRO A 29 -2.39 5.15 0.70
N ASN A 30 -3.02 4.44 -0.22
CA ASN A 30 -3.96 5.02 -1.18
C ASN A 30 -5.28 5.33 -0.50
N ALA A 31 -5.93 6.44 -0.89
CA ALA A 31 -7.22 6.84 -0.31
C ALA A 31 -8.32 5.76 -0.41
N GLY A 32 -8.26 4.89 -1.44
CA GLY A 32 -9.16 3.75 -1.59
C GLY A 32 -8.97 2.65 -0.54
N GLU A 33 -7.76 2.51 0.00
CA GLU A 33 -7.45 1.55 1.08
C GLU A 33 -8.09 1.98 2.41
N ARG A 34 -8.35 3.28 2.60
CA ARG A 34 -8.86 3.87 3.86
C ARG A 34 -7.99 3.59 5.09
N VAL A 35 -6.76 3.13 4.89
CA VAL A 35 -5.72 3.09 5.92
C VAL A 35 -5.35 4.52 6.30
N GLU A 36 -5.17 4.80 7.59
CA GLU A 36 -4.85 6.14 8.07
C GLU A 36 -3.39 6.51 7.75
N THR A 37 -2.45 5.70 8.25
CA THR A 37 -1.00 5.88 8.12
C THR A 37 -0.31 4.52 8.07
N LEU A 38 0.90 4.52 7.50
CA LEU A 38 1.88 3.48 7.79
C LEU A 38 2.47 3.75 9.17
N VAL A 39 2.95 2.70 9.83
CA VAL A 39 3.64 2.83 11.11
C VAL A 39 4.93 2.03 11.12
N THR A 40 5.93 2.55 11.84
CA THR A 40 7.15 1.81 12.18
C THR A 40 7.57 2.22 13.58
N PHE A 41 7.61 1.28 14.50
CA PHE A 41 8.00 1.53 15.89
C PHE A 41 9.51 1.53 16.07
N GLY A 42 9.96 2.21 17.11
CA GLY A 42 11.35 2.14 17.57
C GLY A 42 11.74 0.73 18.04
N ALA A 43 13.03 0.40 17.93
CA ALA A 43 13.56 -0.94 18.19
C ALA A 43 13.42 -1.45 19.63
N GLN A 44 13.04 -0.57 20.57
CA GLN A 44 12.80 -0.88 21.97
C GLN A 44 11.30 -0.87 22.32
N SER A 45 10.42 -0.74 21.32
CA SER A 45 8.99 -0.91 21.54
C SER A 45 8.67 -2.35 21.93
N ASP A 46 7.63 -2.52 22.74
CA ASP A 46 6.97 -3.82 22.81
C ASP A 46 6.28 -4.10 21.47
N LYS A 47 6.39 -5.33 20.99
CA LYS A 47 5.82 -5.77 19.72
C LYS A 47 4.31 -5.84 19.76
N SER A 48 3.71 -5.97 20.95
CA SER A 48 2.25 -5.93 21.18
C SER A 48 1.63 -4.53 20.96
N TRP A 49 2.27 -3.71 20.13
CA TRP A 49 1.81 -2.39 19.69
C TRP A 49 1.68 -2.34 18.16
N GLY A 50 1.72 -3.48 17.49
CA GLY A 50 1.35 -3.60 16.08
C GLY A 50 2.51 -3.74 15.10
N ASP A 51 3.75 -3.77 15.58
CA ASP A 51 4.94 -3.87 14.74
C ASP A 51 5.88 -4.94 15.29
N ASP A 52 5.97 -6.05 14.56
CA ASP A 52 6.59 -7.26 15.05
C ASP A 52 8.08 -7.36 14.70
N ASP A 53 8.60 -6.50 13.83
CA ASP A 53 10.00 -6.53 13.38
C ASP A 53 10.69 -5.15 13.28
N PHE A 54 9.96 -4.07 13.55
CA PHE A 54 10.42 -2.68 13.53
C PHE A 54 10.93 -2.23 12.16
N SER A 55 10.48 -2.89 11.09
CA SER A 55 10.91 -2.63 9.72
C SER A 55 9.73 -2.70 8.76
N GLN A 56 9.73 -1.85 7.75
CA GLN A 56 8.72 -1.91 6.70
C GLN A 56 9.34 -1.61 5.34
N THR A 57 9.03 -2.44 4.36
CA THR A 57 9.63 -2.36 3.02
C THR A 57 8.58 -2.02 1.98
N PHE A 58 8.75 -0.93 1.25
CA PHE A 58 7.92 -0.60 0.09
C PHE A 58 8.74 -0.57 -1.19
N PHE A 59 8.12 -1.01 -2.27
CA PHE A 59 8.65 -0.98 -3.63
C PHE A 59 7.93 0.07 -4.46
N PHE A 60 8.67 0.71 -5.35
CA PHE A 60 8.15 1.75 -6.24
C PHE A 60 8.43 1.35 -7.69
N LEU A 61 7.35 1.00 -8.39
CA LEU A 61 7.36 0.59 -9.79
C LEU A 61 7.36 1.83 -10.70
N ILE A 62 8.41 1.95 -11.48
CA ILE A 62 8.56 2.90 -12.58
C ILE A 62 8.20 2.19 -13.88
N PRO A 63 7.28 2.73 -14.69
CA PRO A 63 6.96 2.15 -15.98
C PRO A 63 8.15 2.29 -16.94
N GLU A 64 8.35 1.30 -17.82
CA GLU A 64 9.51 1.26 -18.73
C GLU A 64 9.66 2.51 -19.60
N LYS A 65 8.60 3.27 -19.85
CA LYS A 65 8.64 4.51 -20.67
C LYS A 65 9.07 5.76 -19.90
N GLN A 66 9.07 5.74 -18.58
CA GLN A 66 9.52 6.89 -17.77
C GLN A 66 11.02 7.11 -17.98
N ARG A 67 11.39 8.29 -18.48
CA ARG A 67 12.80 8.71 -18.67
C ARG A 67 13.19 9.83 -17.71
N GLU A 68 12.24 10.70 -17.39
CA GLU A 68 12.47 11.82 -16.48
C GLU A 68 12.65 11.36 -15.03
N PRO A 69 13.38 12.14 -14.21
CA PRO A 69 13.56 11.82 -12.81
C PRO A 69 12.24 11.65 -12.05
N VAL A 70 12.28 10.74 -11.09
CA VAL A 70 11.18 10.52 -10.13
C VAL A 70 11.65 10.84 -8.72
N TYR A 71 10.70 10.95 -7.80
CA TYR A 71 10.93 11.31 -6.41
C TYR A 71 10.09 10.40 -5.52
N ILE A 72 10.65 9.98 -4.39
CA ILE A 72 9.89 9.30 -3.34
C ILE A 72 9.83 10.26 -2.17
N ARG A 73 8.61 10.66 -1.81
CA ARG A 73 8.36 11.63 -0.75
C ARG A 73 7.85 10.89 0.49
N VAL A 74 8.32 11.28 1.65
CA VAL A 74 7.89 10.77 2.96
C VAL A 74 7.25 11.92 3.72
N TRP A 75 5.97 11.78 4.04
CA TRP A 75 5.27 12.71 4.92
C TRP A 75 5.49 12.29 6.35
N ASP A 76 5.80 13.28 7.17
CA ASP A 76 6.09 13.13 8.59
C ASP A 76 7.12 12.02 8.88
N PRO A 77 8.35 12.16 8.39
CA PRO A 77 9.35 11.10 8.57
C PRO A 77 9.91 11.03 10.01
N GLY A 78 9.63 12.02 10.87
CA GLY A 78 10.11 12.06 12.25
C GLY A 78 9.19 11.32 13.22
N CYS A 79 9.60 11.24 14.49
CA CYS A 79 8.76 10.72 15.57
C CYS A 79 8.84 11.67 16.78
N GLY A 80 7.72 12.29 17.14
CA GLY A 80 7.62 13.26 18.24
C GLY A 80 6.61 14.39 18.00
N GLY A 81 5.94 14.41 16.86
CA GLY A 81 4.95 15.41 16.47
C GLY A 81 3.53 15.09 16.96
N THR A 82 2.52 15.76 16.38
CA THR A 82 1.11 15.51 16.74
C THR A 82 0.52 14.26 16.11
N ASN A 83 1.23 13.64 15.17
CA ASN A 83 0.71 12.53 14.37
C ASN A 83 1.21 11.16 14.85
N ASP A 84 2.23 11.14 15.71
CA ASP A 84 2.92 9.94 16.16
C ASP A 84 2.26 9.27 17.37
N ASP A 85 2.64 8.02 17.62
CA ASP A 85 2.20 7.28 18.80
C ASP A 85 3.27 7.32 19.89
N LEU A 86 3.15 8.33 20.76
CA LEU A 86 4.12 8.60 21.81
C LEU A 86 3.78 7.84 23.09
N LYS A 87 4.76 7.12 23.64
CA LYS A 87 4.65 6.38 24.91
C LYS A 87 5.29 7.14 26.08
N GLY A 88 5.46 8.46 25.91
CA GLY A 88 6.16 9.34 26.82
C GLY A 88 6.89 10.44 26.05
N PRO A 89 8.03 10.95 26.56
CA PRO A 89 8.90 11.83 25.80
C PRO A 89 9.40 11.13 24.54
N ALA A 90 9.21 11.77 23.38
CA ALA A 90 9.62 11.23 22.09
C ALA A 90 11.11 10.86 22.07
N ASN A 91 11.40 9.59 21.81
CA ASN A 91 12.74 9.01 21.83
C ASN A 91 13.03 8.09 20.62
N THR A 92 12.03 7.84 19.76
CA THR A 92 12.21 7.02 18.57
C THR A 92 13.00 7.73 17.49
N THR A 93 13.93 7.00 16.88
CA THR A 93 14.54 7.40 15.62
C THR A 93 14.25 6.35 14.54
N THR A 94 13.89 6.82 13.35
CA THR A 94 13.54 5.98 12.21
C THR A 94 14.44 6.31 11.04
N SER A 95 15.01 5.28 10.42
CA SER A 95 15.77 5.42 9.18
C SER A 95 14.91 5.07 7.97
N PHE A 96 15.03 5.87 6.92
CA PHE A 96 14.47 5.60 5.60
C PHE A 96 15.63 5.41 4.62
N SER A 97 15.76 4.19 4.11
CA SER A 97 16.87 3.78 3.25
C SER A 97 16.36 3.36 1.88
N LEU A 98 16.80 4.07 0.84
CA LEU A 98 16.43 3.87 -0.55
C LEU A 98 17.48 3.04 -1.28
N TYR A 99 17.02 1.97 -1.93
CA TYR A 99 17.83 1.01 -2.68
C TYR A 99 17.41 0.96 -4.15
N GLY A 100 18.39 0.71 -5.01
CA GLY A 100 18.23 0.43 -6.43
C GLY A 100 19.31 -0.50 -6.97
N GLY A 101 19.33 -0.74 -8.27
CA GLY A 101 20.26 -1.64 -8.93
C GLY A 101 19.96 -3.13 -8.68
N PRO A 102 20.79 -4.04 -9.25
CA PRO A 102 20.54 -5.47 -9.21
C PRO A 102 20.32 -6.02 -7.79
N GLY A 103 19.32 -6.88 -7.64
CA GLY A 103 18.98 -7.54 -6.38
C GLY A 103 18.07 -6.71 -5.46
N THR A 104 17.68 -5.49 -5.83
CA THR A 104 16.75 -4.66 -5.05
C THR A 104 15.41 -5.35 -4.81
N PHE A 105 14.84 -5.93 -5.87
CA PHE A 105 13.62 -6.72 -5.95
C PHE A 105 13.91 -8.21 -6.17
N SER A 106 14.91 -8.54 -7.02
CA SER A 106 15.21 -9.95 -7.37
C SER A 106 16.10 -10.68 -6.37
N GLY A 107 16.65 -9.94 -5.39
CA GLY A 107 17.58 -10.50 -4.41
C GLY A 107 16.95 -11.56 -3.52
N PRO A 108 17.75 -12.47 -2.94
CA PRO A 108 17.27 -13.47 -2.00
C PRO A 108 16.47 -12.82 -0.88
N GLN A 109 15.26 -13.33 -0.63
CA GLN A 109 14.34 -12.85 0.41
C GLN A 109 13.99 -11.35 0.34
N ALA A 110 14.26 -10.65 -0.78
CA ALA A 110 13.96 -9.23 -0.91
C ALA A 110 12.45 -8.92 -0.75
N ARG A 111 11.61 -9.89 -1.10
CA ARG A 111 10.13 -9.84 -1.09
C ARG A 111 9.52 -10.67 0.04
N ASP A 112 10.37 -11.28 0.87
CA ASP A 112 9.94 -12.15 1.94
C ASP A 112 9.50 -11.28 3.12
N PRO A 113 8.25 -11.41 3.62
CA PRO A 113 7.81 -10.70 4.83
C PRO A 113 8.58 -11.19 6.07
N ARG A 114 9.11 -12.41 6.05
CA ARG A 114 9.83 -13.03 7.18
C ARG A 114 11.25 -13.43 6.79
N PRO A 115 12.11 -12.50 6.35
CA PRO A 115 13.44 -12.82 5.86
C PRO A 115 14.31 -13.38 7.00
N THR A 116 15.08 -14.44 6.72
CA THR A 116 16.01 -14.99 7.72
C THR A 116 17.21 -14.07 7.97
N ASN A 117 17.55 -13.25 6.97
CA ASN A 117 18.52 -12.18 7.06
C ASN A 117 17.81 -10.84 6.80
N PRO A 118 17.60 -9.99 7.84
CA PRO A 118 16.87 -8.74 7.70
C PRO A 118 17.69 -7.63 7.03
N ASN A 119 18.89 -7.91 6.52
CA ASN A 119 19.67 -6.93 5.77
C ASN A 119 19.07 -6.71 4.37
N PRO A 120 18.69 -5.47 4.01
CA PRO A 120 18.11 -5.21 2.69
C PRO A 120 19.11 -5.49 1.55
N THR A 121 18.63 -6.16 0.51
CA THR A 121 19.38 -6.39 -0.73
C THR A 121 19.37 -5.16 -1.66
N GLY A 122 20.24 -5.15 -2.68
CA GLY A 122 20.38 -4.05 -3.62
C GLY A 122 21.44 -3.02 -3.21
N ARG A 123 21.67 -2.01 -4.06
CA ARG A 123 22.63 -0.94 -3.79
C ARG A 123 21.92 0.19 -3.04
N LEU A 124 22.41 0.50 -1.84
CA LEU A 124 21.97 1.69 -1.11
C LEU A 124 22.29 2.95 -1.94
N LEU A 125 21.26 3.73 -2.26
CA LEU A 125 21.37 5.00 -2.98
C LEU A 125 21.44 6.17 -2.00
N LYS A 126 20.56 6.14 -0.99
CA LYS A 126 20.43 7.19 0.01
C LYS A 126 19.85 6.60 1.30
N SER A 127 20.29 7.11 2.44
CA SER A 127 19.66 6.87 3.72
C SER A 127 19.54 8.20 4.46
N GLN A 128 18.46 8.37 5.21
CA GLN A 128 18.25 9.48 6.12
C GLN A 128 17.59 8.96 7.40
N THR A 129 18.12 9.38 8.56
CA THR A 129 17.53 9.11 9.86
C THR A 129 16.85 10.37 10.37
N PHE A 130 15.71 10.18 11.04
CA PHE A 130 14.91 11.23 11.64
C PHE A 130 14.60 10.86 13.08
N GLY A 131 14.53 11.86 13.95
CA GLY A 131 14.04 11.75 15.33
C GLY A 131 12.86 12.69 15.50
N ASN A 132 12.88 13.50 16.57
CA ASN A 132 11.79 14.40 16.94
C ASN A 132 11.95 15.85 16.43
N GLU A 133 12.61 16.06 15.28
CA GLU A 133 12.84 17.42 14.79
C GLU A 133 11.55 18.07 14.26
N ALA A 134 11.07 19.11 14.96
CA ALA A 134 9.81 19.81 14.66
C ALA A 134 9.67 20.35 13.22
N LYS A 135 10.77 20.55 12.48
CA LYS A 135 10.71 20.95 11.06
C LYS A 135 10.11 19.88 10.14
N TYR A 136 10.07 18.63 10.60
CA TYR A 136 9.56 17.50 9.81
C TYR A 136 8.12 17.13 10.14
N ASP A 137 7.61 17.54 11.31
CA ASP A 137 6.24 17.28 11.78
C ASP A 137 5.18 17.71 10.76
N GLY A 138 4.44 16.74 10.23
CA GLY A 138 3.40 16.96 9.23
C GLY A 138 3.89 17.54 7.89
N THR A 139 5.19 17.48 7.59
CA THR A 139 5.78 17.98 6.33
C THR A 139 6.32 16.86 5.45
N TRP A 140 6.66 17.18 4.19
CA TRP A 140 7.21 16.21 3.24
C TRP A 140 8.73 16.33 3.14
N PHE A 141 9.45 15.25 3.44
CA PHE A 141 10.83 15.05 3.01
C PHE A 141 10.87 14.35 1.65
N THR A 142 11.84 14.66 0.80
CA THR A 142 11.91 14.13 -0.56
C THR A 142 13.25 13.47 -0.86
N PHE A 143 13.19 12.22 -1.29
CA PHE A 143 14.31 11.49 -1.88
C PHE A 143 14.30 11.71 -3.40
N GLY A 144 15.35 12.34 -3.92
CA GLY A 144 15.55 12.54 -5.35
C GLY A 144 16.32 13.84 -5.65
N PRO A 145 16.47 14.19 -6.94
CA PRO A 145 15.97 13.47 -8.11
C PRO A 145 16.56 12.06 -8.24
N LEU A 146 15.72 11.08 -8.57
CA LEU A 146 16.13 9.69 -8.81
C LEU A 146 16.12 9.41 -10.30
N ASN A 147 17.24 8.96 -10.86
CA ASN A 147 17.29 8.53 -12.25
C ASN A 147 16.63 7.13 -12.34
N PRO A 148 15.58 6.94 -13.17
CA PRO A 148 14.94 5.64 -13.35
C PRO A 148 15.91 4.47 -13.64
N LEU A 149 17.05 4.74 -14.29
CA LEU A 149 18.06 3.71 -14.59
C LEU A 149 18.84 3.22 -13.36
N GLU A 150 18.75 3.91 -12.22
CA GLU A 150 19.32 3.44 -10.97
C GLU A 150 18.45 2.38 -10.29
N ALA A 151 17.19 2.22 -10.70
CA ALA A 151 16.30 1.17 -10.24
C ALA A 151 16.61 -0.17 -10.92
N GLU A 152 16.20 -1.27 -10.30
CA GLU A 152 16.36 -2.60 -10.89
C GLU A 152 15.35 -2.80 -12.04
N PRO A 153 15.75 -3.22 -13.25
CA PRO A 153 14.79 -3.69 -14.25
C PRO A 153 14.13 -5.00 -13.80
N VAL A 154 12.80 -5.06 -13.88
CA VAL A 154 12.00 -6.21 -13.46
C VAL A 154 11.09 -6.63 -14.61
N ASP A 155 11.41 -7.77 -15.23
CA ASP A 155 10.69 -8.30 -16.40
C ASP A 155 9.22 -8.62 -16.07
N GLU A 156 8.93 -9.08 -14.84
CA GLU A 156 7.57 -9.36 -14.36
C GLU A 156 6.65 -8.14 -14.51
N PHE A 157 7.18 -6.94 -14.33
CA PHE A 157 6.41 -5.69 -14.41
C PHE A 157 6.63 -4.91 -15.69
N GLN A 158 7.52 -5.35 -16.59
CA GLN A 158 7.96 -4.57 -17.74
C GLN A 158 8.31 -3.13 -17.32
N GLY A 159 9.13 -3.03 -16.27
CA GLY A 159 9.38 -1.77 -15.58
C GLY A 159 10.64 -1.82 -14.72
N ARG A 160 10.81 -0.82 -13.86
CA ARG A 160 11.95 -0.74 -12.94
C ARG A 160 11.48 -0.52 -11.52
N VAL A 161 12.21 -1.04 -10.54
CA VAL A 161 11.81 -1.02 -9.14
C VAL A 161 12.89 -0.39 -8.25
N PHE A 162 12.49 0.64 -7.50
CA PHE A 162 13.21 1.07 -6.30
C PHE A 162 12.60 0.41 -5.07
N LYS A 163 13.38 0.35 -3.98
CA LYS A 163 12.93 -0.14 -2.67
C LYS A 163 13.24 0.87 -1.59
N MET A 164 12.25 1.23 -0.78
CA MET A 164 12.41 1.99 0.46
C MET A 164 12.27 1.04 1.64
N VAL A 165 13.18 1.11 2.59
CA VAL A 165 13.09 0.42 3.88
C VAL A 165 13.03 1.45 4.98
N ALA A 166 11.90 1.51 5.67
CA ALA A 166 11.77 2.18 6.97
C ALA A 166 12.22 1.21 8.06
N ARG A 167 12.97 1.70 9.05
CA ARG A 167 13.42 0.90 10.19
C ARG A 167 13.54 1.75 11.44
N GLY A 168 12.89 1.34 12.53
CA GLY A 168 13.12 1.87 13.86
C GLY A 168 14.51 1.50 14.35
N LEU A 169 15.29 2.49 14.79
CA LEU A 169 16.67 2.30 15.25
C LEU A 169 16.79 2.44 16.77
N SER A 170 15.99 3.33 17.35
CA SER A 170 15.94 3.57 18.79
C SER A 170 14.52 3.90 19.23
N GLY A 171 14.30 3.94 20.55
CA GLY A 171 13.07 4.35 21.18
C GLY A 171 11.95 3.32 21.17
N ASN A 172 10.80 3.70 21.72
CA ASN A 172 9.63 2.85 21.87
C ASN A 172 8.34 3.46 21.30
N ASP A 173 8.41 4.67 20.75
CA ASP A 173 7.30 5.36 20.10
C ASP A 173 7.08 4.83 18.67
N GLY A 174 5.86 5.02 18.14
CA GLY A 174 5.48 4.71 16.76
C GLY A 174 5.60 5.93 15.84
N ASN A 175 6.42 5.83 14.79
CA ASN A 175 6.50 6.84 13.73
C ASN A 175 5.39 6.61 12.72
N LEU A 176 4.51 7.60 12.54
CA LEU A 176 3.35 7.52 11.66
C LEU A 176 3.54 8.35 10.40
N TYR A 177 3.77 7.68 9.27
CA TYR A 177 4.16 8.33 8.03
C TYR A 177 3.31 7.89 6.83
N ARG A 178 3.52 8.58 5.70
CA ARG A 178 2.96 8.22 4.39
C ARG A 178 4.01 8.39 3.31
N TYR A 179 3.92 7.61 2.24
CA TYR A 179 4.70 7.85 1.03
C TYR A 179 3.88 8.52 -0.07
N PHE A 180 4.59 9.19 -0.97
CA PHE A 180 4.06 9.57 -2.28
C PHE A 180 5.12 9.39 -3.35
N PHE A 181 4.77 8.66 -4.42
CA PHE A 181 5.64 8.50 -5.59
C PHE A 181 5.35 9.60 -6.62
N SER A 182 6.34 10.44 -6.90
CA SER A 182 6.14 11.72 -7.58
C SER A 182 7.05 11.93 -8.79
N THR A 183 6.55 12.68 -9.78
CA THR A 183 7.37 13.33 -10.82
C THR A 183 7.85 14.73 -10.39
N SER A 184 7.41 15.23 -9.23
CA SER A 184 7.77 16.54 -8.70
C SER A 184 8.55 16.45 -7.39
N PRO A 185 9.60 17.27 -7.19
CA PRO A 185 10.33 17.33 -5.92
C PRO A 185 9.52 17.98 -4.78
N THR A 186 8.53 18.81 -5.10
CA THR A 186 7.85 19.67 -4.11
C THR A 186 6.34 19.45 -4.06
N ALA A 187 5.77 18.80 -5.08
CA ALA A 187 4.35 18.47 -5.14
C ALA A 187 4.13 16.96 -5.23
N ASN A 188 2.92 16.53 -4.85
CA ASN A 188 2.45 15.17 -4.98
C ASN A 188 1.82 14.98 -6.36
N VAL A 189 2.66 14.73 -7.38
CA VAL A 189 2.25 14.54 -8.77
C VAL A 189 2.57 13.13 -9.18
N ALA A 190 1.56 12.28 -9.38
CA ALA A 190 1.77 10.87 -9.67
C ALA A 190 2.63 10.64 -10.94
N VAL A 191 3.43 9.57 -10.90
CA VAL A 191 4.15 9.00 -12.05
C VAL A 191 3.16 8.19 -12.88
N GLU A 192 2.73 8.69 -14.04
CA GLU A 192 1.78 7.97 -14.89
C GLU A 192 2.24 6.55 -15.20
N GLY A 193 1.40 5.54 -14.94
CA GLY A 193 1.72 4.13 -15.14
C GLY A 193 2.62 3.49 -14.06
N GLY A 194 3.08 4.26 -13.08
CA GLY A 194 3.79 3.74 -11.91
C GLY A 194 2.86 3.19 -10.84
N ASN A 195 3.43 2.54 -9.84
CA ASN A 195 2.70 2.07 -8.65
C ASN A 195 3.65 1.97 -7.45
N ALA A 196 3.08 1.84 -6.25
CA ALA A 196 3.82 1.46 -5.06
C ALA A 196 3.19 0.19 -4.49
N PHE A 197 4.02 -0.69 -3.93
CA PHE A 197 3.54 -1.96 -3.41
C PHE A 197 4.44 -2.50 -2.30
N THR A 198 3.89 -3.38 -1.48
CA THR A 198 4.63 -4.09 -0.41
C THR A 198 4.24 -5.56 -0.40
N TYR A 199 5.02 -6.40 0.26
CA TYR A 199 4.68 -7.79 0.58
C TYR A 199 4.24 -7.97 2.04
N GLU A 200 4.45 -6.95 2.88
CA GLU A 200 4.02 -6.88 4.27
C GLU A 200 3.57 -5.45 4.59
N TYR A 201 2.42 -5.31 5.21
CA TYR A 201 1.80 -4.02 5.50
C TYR A 201 1.70 -3.84 7.01
N CYS A 202 2.42 -2.88 7.58
CA CYS A 202 2.31 -2.46 8.97
C CYS A 202 1.66 -1.07 9.02
N PHE A 203 0.44 -1.00 9.55
CA PHE A 203 -0.40 0.18 9.43
C PHE A 203 -1.37 0.39 10.59
N ARG A 204 -1.85 1.63 10.72
CA ARG A 204 -2.88 2.03 11.67
C ARG A 204 -4.29 1.83 11.12
N LEU A 205 -5.10 1.05 11.82
CA LEU A 205 -6.55 1.07 11.68
C LEU A 205 -7.11 2.41 12.19
N PRO A 206 -7.95 3.10 11.40
CA PRO A 206 -8.53 4.37 11.83
C PRO A 206 -9.35 4.23 13.12
N ALA A 207 -9.06 5.09 14.09
CA ALA A 207 -9.85 5.19 15.32
C ALA A 207 -11.17 5.93 15.04
N THR A 208 -12.31 5.27 15.23
CA THR A 208 -13.61 5.89 14.97
C THR A 208 -14.70 5.31 15.85
N SER A 209 -15.59 6.18 16.35
CA SER A 209 -16.81 5.80 17.07
C SER A 209 -17.89 5.19 16.16
N SER A 210 -17.66 5.21 14.84
CA SER A 210 -18.52 4.63 13.81
C SER A 210 -17.79 3.54 13.02
N LYS A 211 -18.53 2.64 12.38
CA LYS A 211 -17.96 1.57 11.55
C LYS A 211 -17.02 2.12 10.46
N THR A 212 -15.76 1.71 10.49
CA THR A 212 -14.81 1.87 9.38
C THR A 212 -14.52 0.55 8.71
N THR A 213 -14.15 0.61 7.43
CA THR A 213 -13.65 -0.53 6.67
C THR A 213 -12.38 -0.10 5.95
N VAL A 214 -11.28 -0.74 6.30
CA VAL A 214 -10.00 -0.69 5.60
C VAL A 214 -9.97 -1.79 4.53
N HIS A 215 -9.33 -1.50 3.40
CA HIS A 215 -9.20 -2.39 2.27
C HIS A 215 -7.72 -2.67 1.98
N LEU A 216 -7.37 -3.94 1.85
CA LEU A 216 -6.07 -4.38 1.36
C LEU A 216 -6.25 -5.18 0.06
N TYR A 217 -5.33 -4.98 -0.90
CA TYR A 217 -5.48 -5.52 -2.26
C TYR A 217 -4.32 -6.44 -2.66
N PRO A 218 -4.22 -7.66 -2.10
CA PRO A 218 -3.21 -8.62 -2.55
C PRO A 218 -3.51 -9.08 -3.98
N PHE A 219 -2.48 -9.08 -4.84
CA PHE A 219 -2.59 -9.48 -6.24
C PHE A 219 -2.33 -10.98 -6.44
N VAL A 220 -3.23 -11.63 -7.17
CA VAL A 220 -3.21 -13.08 -7.40
C VAL A 220 -2.78 -13.34 -8.85
N ASN A 221 -1.58 -13.89 -9.05
CA ASN A 221 -1.12 -14.29 -10.38
C ASN A 221 -1.71 -15.65 -10.82
N ASN A 222 -1.40 -16.07 -12.04
CA ASN A 222 -1.93 -17.29 -12.66
C ASN A 222 -1.41 -18.61 -12.05
N LYS A 223 -0.45 -18.57 -11.12
CA LYS A 223 0.13 -19.75 -10.45
C LYS A 223 -0.43 -19.96 -9.04
N VAL A 224 -1.22 -19.03 -8.51
CA VAL A 224 -1.76 -19.12 -7.16
C VAL A 224 -2.98 -20.04 -7.13
N VAL A 225 -2.93 -21.10 -6.34
CA VAL A 225 -4.03 -22.06 -6.16
C VAL A 225 -4.75 -21.84 -4.82
N SER A 226 -4.01 -21.44 -3.82
CA SER A 226 -4.54 -21.02 -2.53
C SER A 226 -3.69 -19.90 -1.97
N ILE A 227 -4.30 -19.08 -1.12
CA ILE A 227 -3.60 -18.08 -0.35
C ILE A 227 -3.67 -18.43 1.14
N LYS A 228 -2.64 -18.03 1.88
CA LYS A 228 -2.64 -17.97 3.33
C LYS A 228 -2.48 -16.51 3.74
N GLN A 229 -3.54 -15.93 4.27
CA GLN A 229 -3.47 -14.63 4.92
C GLN A 229 -2.90 -14.80 6.33
N SER A 230 -2.00 -13.92 6.73
CA SER A 230 -1.43 -13.87 8.07
C SER A 230 -1.51 -12.45 8.61
N ASN A 231 -1.97 -12.30 9.83
CA ASN A 231 -2.04 -11.00 10.49
C ASN A 231 -1.63 -11.09 11.96
N PHE A 232 -1.10 -9.98 12.47
CA PHE A 232 -0.54 -9.85 13.80
C PHE A 232 -1.14 -8.63 14.50
N ASP A 233 -1.47 -8.80 15.77
CA ASP A 233 -1.86 -7.74 16.70
C ASP A 233 -3.10 -6.93 16.30
N ALA A 234 -4.06 -7.59 15.66
CA ALA A 234 -5.34 -6.95 15.35
C ALA A 234 -6.28 -6.82 16.56
N ASP A 235 -5.87 -7.29 17.76
CA ASP A 235 -6.59 -7.21 19.03
C ASP A 235 -8.00 -7.83 19.06
N ASN A 236 -8.34 -8.66 18.07
CA ASN A 236 -9.72 -9.01 17.73
C ASN A 236 -10.62 -7.76 17.54
N GLY A 237 -10.02 -6.60 17.28
CA GLY A 237 -10.66 -5.29 17.18
C GLY A 237 -11.31 -5.02 15.81
N ALA A 238 -11.25 -5.98 14.90
CA ALA A 238 -11.87 -5.93 13.59
C ALA A 238 -12.41 -7.31 13.17
N THR A 239 -13.31 -7.33 12.19
CA THR A 239 -13.63 -8.53 11.41
C THR A 239 -12.90 -8.50 10.07
N LEU A 240 -12.48 -9.66 9.56
CA LEU A 240 -11.85 -9.79 8.25
C LEU A 240 -12.77 -10.58 7.30
N GLU A 241 -13.14 -9.94 6.19
CA GLU A 241 -13.93 -10.55 5.12
C GLU A 241 -13.23 -10.38 3.77
N ILE A 242 -13.20 -11.44 2.97
CA ILE A 242 -12.51 -11.47 1.68
C ILE A 242 -13.54 -11.44 0.54
N PHE A 243 -13.39 -10.44 -0.32
CA PHE A 243 -14.19 -10.22 -1.52
C PHE A 243 -13.32 -10.37 -2.78
N SER A 244 -13.94 -10.82 -3.86
CA SER A 244 -13.32 -10.90 -5.17
C SER A 244 -14.40 -11.04 -6.25
N VAL A 245 -13.98 -11.28 -7.49
CA VAL A 245 -14.90 -11.70 -8.56
C VAL A 245 -15.60 -13.05 -8.28
N ALA A 246 -15.06 -13.87 -7.35
CA ALA A 246 -15.56 -15.20 -6.99
C ALA A 246 -16.04 -15.32 -5.54
N LYS A 247 -15.69 -14.38 -4.66
CA LYS A 247 -16.00 -14.41 -3.24
C LYS A 247 -16.81 -13.18 -2.85
N ASN A 248 -17.83 -13.38 -2.03
CA ASN A 248 -18.70 -12.31 -1.54
C ASN A 248 -18.76 -12.35 0.00
N GLY A 249 -17.67 -11.93 0.64
CA GLY A 249 -17.57 -11.86 2.10
C GLY A 249 -17.19 -13.17 2.76
N HIS A 250 -16.15 -13.84 2.27
CA HIS A 250 -15.64 -15.04 2.95
C HIS A 250 -14.91 -14.63 4.23
N ALA A 251 -15.40 -15.08 5.39
CA ALA A 251 -14.79 -14.75 6.68
C ALA A 251 -13.38 -15.36 6.82
N ALA A 252 -12.47 -14.62 7.43
CA ALA A 252 -11.13 -15.07 7.76
C ALA A 252 -10.75 -14.67 9.19
N ALA A 253 -9.77 -15.37 9.77
CA ALA A 253 -9.33 -15.17 11.14
C ALA A 253 -8.62 -13.82 11.33
N VAL A 254 -8.90 -13.20 12.47
CA VAL A 254 -8.27 -11.97 12.96
C VAL A 254 -7.49 -12.31 14.23
N SER A 255 -6.30 -11.74 14.37
CA SER A 255 -5.38 -12.00 15.47
C SER A 255 -5.82 -11.31 16.76
N GLY A 256 -5.42 -11.89 17.89
CA GLY A 256 -5.46 -11.20 19.19
C GLY A 256 -4.22 -10.35 19.43
N ASN A 257 -4.09 -9.85 20.66
CA ASN A 257 -3.01 -8.99 21.11
C ASN A 257 -1.65 -9.71 21.08
N GLY A 258 -0.70 -9.18 20.31
CA GLY A 258 0.66 -9.71 20.19
C GLY A 258 0.73 -11.13 19.61
N GLU A 259 -0.31 -11.58 18.91
CA GLU A 259 -0.43 -12.93 18.38
C GLU A 259 -0.50 -12.94 16.85
N TRP A 260 0.13 -13.93 16.23
CA TRP A 260 -0.08 -14.22 14.81
C TRP A 260 -1.28 -15.16 14.64
N THR A 261 -2.14 -14.86 13.67
CA THR A 261 -3.16 -15.79 13.19
C THR A 261 -3.10 -15.92 11.66
N SER A 262 -3.75 -16.96 11.13
CA SER A 262 -3.84 -17.13 9.68
C SER A 262 -5.12 -17.83 9.23
N SER A 263 -5.43 -17.70 7.94
CA SER A 263 -6.46 -18.50 7.29
C SER A 263 -6.05 -18.85 5.87
N VAL A 264 -6.34 -20.09 5.46
CA VAL A 264 -6.08 -20.57 4.11
C VAL A 264 -7.36 -20.55 3.31
N LEU A 265 -7.32 -19.96 2.12
CA LEU A 265 -8.46 -19.88 1.21
C LEU A 265 -8.07 -20.36 -0.20
N PRO A 266 -8.91 -21.16 -0.88
CA PRO A 266 -8.68 -21.51 -2.26
C PRO A 266 -8.87 -20.29 -3.17
N ILE A 267 -8.13 -20.25 -4.28
CA ILE A 267 -8.28 -19.29 -5.37
C ILE A 267 -8.99 -19.97 -6.54
N ALA A 268 -10.08 -19.35 -6.99
CA ALA A 268 -10.79 -19.72 -8.20
C ALA A 268 -10.04 -19.19 -9.43
N ALA A 269 -10.10 -19.93 -10.54
CA ALA A 269 -9.45 -19.54 -11.79
C ALA A 269 -9.85 -18.13 -12.29
N LYS A 270 -11.09 -17.69 -12.03
CA LYS A 270 -11.55 -16.34 -12.40
C LYS A 270 -10.90 -15.21 -11.60
N GLU A 271 -10.23 -15.51 -10.48
CA GLU A 271 -9.50 -14.53 -9.65
C GLU A 271 -8.06 -14.31 -10.13
N HIS A 272 -7.54 -15.12 -11.05
CA HIS A 272 -6.18 -14.95 -11.58
C HIS A 272 -6.03 -13.67 -12.40
N GLY A 273 -4.91 -12.98 -12.18
CA GLY A 273 -4.62 -11.69 -12.81
C GLY A 273 -5.38 -10.51 -12.21
N LEU A 274 -5.99 -10.69 -11.04
CA LEU A 274 -6.79 -9.67 -10.35
C LEU A 274 -6.35 -9.53 -8.89
N SER A 275 -6.69 -8.39 -8.30
CA SER A 275 -6.55 -8.17 -6.87
C SER A 275 -7.78 -8.70 -6.12
N LEU A 276 -7.57 -9.25 -4.93
CA LEU A 276 -8.64 -9.51 -3.97
C LEU A 276 -8.94 -8.22 -3.18
N ASP A 277 -10.05 -8.18 -2.44
CA ASP A 277 -10.41 -7.08 -1.53
C ASP A 277 -10.60 -7.64 -0.13
N PHE A 278 -9.58 -7.43 0.70
CA PHE A 278 -9.56 -7.82 2.10
C PHE A 278 -10.10 -6.68 2.92
N ARG A 279 -11.25 -6.88 3.54
CA ARG A 279 -11.95 -5.86 4.31
C ARG A 279 -11.75 -6.09 5.79
N LEU A 280 -10.96 -5.23 6.42
CA LEU A 280 -10.88 -5.13 7.87
C LEU A 280 -11.93 -4.12 8.33
N THR A 281 -12.99 -4.59 8.99
CA THR A 281 -14.05 -3.75 9.51
C THR A 281 -13.91 -3.61 11.01
N SER A 282 -13.73 -2.37 11.48
CA SER A 282 -13.64 -2.06 12.92
C SER A 282 -14.73 -1.06 13.33
N THR A 283 -15.14 -1.17 14.59
CA THR A 283 -15.96 -0.18 15.31
C THR A 283 -15.23 0.37 16.53
N SER A 284 -13.91 0.14 16.63
CA SER A 284 -13.11 0.57 17.77
C SER A 284 -12.88 2.08 17.73
N ALA A 285 -13.14 2.72 18.86
CA ALA A 285 -12.79 4.12 19.08
C ALA A 285 -11.31 4.32 19.48
N ALA A 286 -10.58 3.23 19.74
CA ALA A 286 -9.14 3.25 19.98
C ALA A 286 -8.40 2.92 18.67
N PRO A 287 -7.27 3.61 18.38
CA PRO A 287 -6.41 3.21 17.28
C PRO A 287 -5.85 1.82 17.58
N ASN A 288 -5.57 1.08 16.52
CA ASN A 288 -4.78 -0.14 16.61
C ASN A 288 -3.85 -0.23 15.41
N ASP A 289 -2.64 -0.70 15.64
CA ASP A 289 -1.65 -0.94 14.60
C ASP A 289 -1.51 -2.44 14.41
N LEU A 290 -1.34 -2.88 13.17
CA LEU A 290 -1.24 -4.30 12.87
C LEU A 290 -0.38 -4.58 11.67
N VAL A 291 0.14 -5.81 11.61
CA VAL A 291 0.90 -6.32 10.46
C VAL A 291 0.04 -7.29 9.66
N PHE A 292 0.13 -7.22 8.34
CA PHE A 292 -0.59 -8.09 7.42
C PHE A 292 0.30 -8.53 6.25
N TYR A 293 0.33 -9.83 5.95
CA TYR A 293 0.90 -10.35 4.72
C TYR A 293 0.11 -11.54 4.16
N VAL A 294 0.28 -11.83 2.88
CA VAL A 294 -0.38 -12.96 2.20
C VAL A 294 0.65 -13.76 1.44
N THR A 295 0.59 -15.09 1.55
CA THR A 295 1.45 -16.03 0.80
C THR A 295 0.61 -16.98 -0.06
N ASP A 296 1.21 -17.55 -1.11
CA ASP A 296 0.62 -18.63 -1.90
C ASP A 296 0.85 -20.01 -1.24
N GLN A 297 0.47 -21.08 -1.95
CA GLN A 297 0.67 -22.46 -1.51
C GLN A 297 2.13 -22.90 -1.32
N TYR A 298 3.11 -22.09 -1.74
CA TYR A 298 4.54 -22.35 -1.62
C TYR A 298 5.22 -21.37 -0.66
N ASP A 299 4.44 -20.72 0.21
CA ASP A 299 4.89 -19.66 1.12
C ASP A 299 5.55 -18.47 0.40
N THR A 300 5.24 -18.26 -0.89
CA THR A 300 5.70 -17.10 -1.66
C THR A 300 4.76 -15.93 -1.43
N ALA A 301 5.28 -14.79 -0.98
CA ALA A 301 4.47 -13.62 -0.67
C ALA A 301 3.81 -12.99 -1.91
N LEU A 302 2.57 -12.52 -1.74
CA LEU A 302 1.81 -11.78 -2.75
C LEU A 302 1.95 -10.27 -2.51
N PRO A 303 2.10 -9.45 -3.57
CA PRO A 303 2.21 -8.01 -3.42
C PRO A 303 0.84 -7.36 -3.18
N PHE A 304 0.81 -6.37 -2.27
CA PHE A 304 -0.27 -5.41 -2.09
C PHE A 304 0.06 -4.15 -2.87
N PHE A 305 -0.69 -3.88 -3.93
CA PHE A 305 -0.51 -2.65 -4.70
C PHE A 305 -1.39 -1.52 -4.15
N ALA A 306 -0.80 -0.35 -3.96
CA ALA A 306 -1.53 0.86 -3.56
C ALA A 306 -2.64 1.21 -4.57
N ILE A 307 -2.38 0.98 -5.87
CA ILE A 307 -3.43 0.93 -6.90
C ILE A 307 -3.69 -0.54 -7.25
N PRO A 308 -4.86 -1.11 -6.93
CA PRO A 308 -5.16 -2.50 -7.25
C PRO A 308 -5.10 -2.74 -8.77
N LEU A 309 -4.30 -3.72 -9.19
CA LEU A 309 -4.23 -4.12 -10.59
C LEU A 309 -5.58 -4.74 -11.00
N GLY A 310 -6.16 -4.22 -12.08
CA GLY A 310 -7.54 -4.54 -12.51
C GLY A 310 -8.63 -3.70 -11.84
N GLY A 311 -8.27 -2.76 -10.95
CA GLY A 311 -9.19 -1.95 -10.15
C GLY A 311 -9.76 -2.72 -8.94
N PRO A 312 -10.54 -2.06 -8.06
CA PRO A 312 -11.21 -2.73 -6.95
C PRO A 312 -12.12 -3.85 -7.48
N PRO A 313 -11.98 -5.10 -6.97
CA PRO A 313 -12.72 -6.22 -7.52
C PRO A 313 -14.23 -6.06 -7.30
N ARG A 314 -15.01 -6.49 -8.29
CA ARG A 314 -16.48 -6.52 -8.23
C ARG A 314 -16.95 -7.96 -8.37
N TYR A 315 -17.75 -8.44 -7.42
CA TYR A 315 -18.31 -9.79 -7.47
C TYR A 315 -19.15 -9.98 -8.74
N GLN A 316 -18.91 -11.09 -9.44
CA GLN A 316 -19.67 -11.44 -10.63
C GLN A 316 -20.71 -12.50 -10.27
N TYR A 317 -21.99 -12.14 -10.41
CA TYR A 317 -23.11 -13.05 -10.17
C TYR A 317 -23.17 -14.12 -11.27
N ASP A 318 -23.11 -15.39 -10.89
CA ASP A 318 -23.43 -16.50 -11.79
C ASP A 318 -24.97 -16.63 -11.86
N ILE A 319 -25.60 -15.91 -12.79
CA ILE A 319 -27.06 -16.01 -13.02
C ILE A 319 -27.32 -17.29 -13.82
N GLY A 320 -27.58 -18.40 -13.12
CA GLY A 320 -28.13 -19.59 -13.73
C GLY A 320 -29.58 -19.36 -14.15
N VAL A 321 -29.81 -18.92 -15.38
CA VAL A 321 -31.17 -18.90 -15.96
C VAL A 321 -31.62 -20.35 -16.12
N LYS A 322 -32.40 -20.86 -15.17
CA LYS A 322 -33.19 -22.07 -15.41
C LYS A 322 -34.29 -21.71 -16.40
N LEU A 323 -34.04 -21.99 -17.68
CA LEU A 323 -35.11 -22.05 -18.68
C LEU A 323 -36.04 -23.19 -18.27
N HIS A 324 -37.18 -22.87 -17.67
CA HIS A 324 -38.30 -23.80 -17.62
C HIS A 324 -38.76 -24.02 -19.06
N ARG A 325 -38.53 -25.23 -19.57
CA ARG A 325 -39.20 -25.75 -20.77
C ARG A 325 -40.62 -26.17 -20.42
#